data_AF-A0A810N1S1-F1
#
_entry.id   AF-A0A810N1S1-F1
#
_cell.length_a   1.000
_cell.length_b   1.000
_cell.length_c   1.000
_cell.angle_alpha   90.00
_cell.angle_beta   90.00
_cell.angle_gamma   90.00
#
_symmetry.space_group_name_H-M   'P 1'
#
loop_
_entity.id
_entity.type
_entity.pdbx_description
1 polymer ?
#
loop_
_entity_poly.entity_id
_entity_poly.type
_entity_poly.pdbx_seq_one_letter_code
_entity_poly.pdbx_strand_id
1 'polypeptide(L)'
;MTMPVVQTTDPGMQAAATEFAAKTQEFTGHLRSVNSEMATLQASWRGDASNSFNQAMDNWERSFQNIINQLINMMDVMGVTTTGYRAAEDEASQTARNFGAALPGI
;
A
#
# COMPACT_ATOMS: atom_id res chain seq x y z
N MET A 1 -24.10 -5.52 -1.71
CA MET A 1 -22.77 -5.57 -2.33
C MET A 1 -21.94 -6.54 -1.52
N THR A 2 -21.80 -7.77 -2.00
CA THR A 2 -21.02 -8.83 -1.36
C THR A 2 -19.56 -8.63 -1.73
N MET A 3 -18.69 -8.42 -0.75
CA MET A 3 -17.24 -8.41 -0.95
C MET A 3 -16.84 -9.76 -1.55
N PRO A 4 -16.07 -9.81 -2.65
CA PRO A 4 -15.59 -11.07 -3.19
C PRO A 4 -14.71 -11.74 -2.12
N VAL A 5 -15.16 -12.90 -1.63
CA VAL A 5 -14.36 -13.76 -0.76
C VAL A 5 -13.18 -14.23 -1.60
N VAL A 6 -12.00 -13.69 -1.32
CA VAL A 6 -10.76 -14.13 -1.93
C VAL A 6 -10.50 -15.52 -1.37
N GLN A 7 -10.81 -16.56 -2.13
CA GLN A 7 -10.40 -17.91 -1.76
C GLN A 7 -8.88 -18.00 -1.89
N THR A 8 -8.22 -18.47 -0.83
CA THR A 8 -6.78 -18.77 -0.79
C THR A 8 -6.43 -20.01 -1.62
N THR A 9 -7.20 -20.32 -2.65
CA THR A 9 -6.82 -21.26 -3.70
C THR A 9 -6.02 -20.50 -4.75
N ASP A 10 -4.92 -21.08 -5.24
CA ASP A 10 -3.91 -20.47 -6.13
C ASP A 10 -4.38 -19.34 -7.08
N PRO A 11 -5.53 -19.43 -7.80
CA PRO A 11 -5.96 -18.39 -8.71
C PRO A 11 -6.36 -17.07 -8.03
N GLY A 12 -6.94 -17.13 -6.83
CA GLY A 12 -7.42 -15.95 -6.10
C GLY A 12 -6.29 -15.08 -5.59
N MET A 13 -5.22 -15.70 -5.08
CA MET A 13 -4.03 -14.97 -4.64
C MET A 13 -3.22 -14.43 -5.81
N GLN A 14 -3.16 -15.13 -6.94
CA GLN A 14 -2.48 -14.63 -8.14
C GLN A 14 -3.20 -13.41 -8.74
N ALA A 15 -4.54 -13.44 -8.75
CA ALA A 15 -5.36 -12.30 -9.12
C ALA A 15 -5.19 -11.12 -8.15
N ALA A 16 -5.17 -11.40 -6.84
CA ALA A 16 -4.90 -10.38 -5.83
C ALA A 16 -3.50 -9.77 -6.01
N ALA A 17 -2.44 -10.56 -6.17
CA ALA A 17 -1.08 -10.09 -6.43
C ALA A 17 -1.00 -9.18 -7.66
N THR A 18 -1.71 -9.52 -8.72
CA THR A 18 -1.82 -8.67 -9.92
C THR A 18 -2.49 -7.33 -9.61
N GLU A 19 -3.58 -7.35 -8.85
CA GLU A 19 -4.28 -6.13 -8.42
C GLU A 19 -3.41 -5.26 -7.52
N PHE A 20 -2.71 -5.85 -6.55
CA PHE A 20 -1.77 -5.14 -5.68
C PHE A 20 -0.60 -4.52 -6.46
N ALA A 21 -0.07 -5.23 -7.46
CA ALA A 21 0.95 -4.69 -8.36
C ALA A 21 0.43 -3.49 -9.16
N ALA A 22 -0.78 -3.59 -9.73
CA ALA A 22 -1.41 -2.51 -10.46
C ALA A 22 -1.64 -1.28 -9.57
N LYS A 23 -2.17 -1.48 -8.35
CA LYS A 23 -2.40 -0.39 -7.39
C LYS A 23 -1.11 0.23 -6.88
N THR A 24 -0.06 -0.55 -6.68
CA THR A 24 1.26 -0.04 -6.32
C THR A 24 1.80 0.90 -7.39
N GLN A 25 1.69 0.53 -8.66
CA GLN A 25 2.09 1.38 -9.79
C GLN A 25 1.24 2.65 -9.87
N GLU A 26 -0.07 2.53 -9.72
CA GLU A 26 -1.02 3.65 -9.73
C GLU A 26 -0.67 4.67 -8.62
N PHE A 27 -0.54 4.20 -7.37
CA PHE A 27 -0.22 5.07 -6.24
C PHE A 27 1.17 5.69 -6.35
N THR A 28 2.16 4.96 -6.86
CA THR A 28 3.48 5.53 -7.14
C THR A 28 3.39 6.65 -8.18
N GLY A 29 2.51 6.51 -9.18
CA GLY A 29 2.21 7.56 -10.16
C GLY A 29 1.60 8.81 -9.52
N HIS A 30 0.59 8.63 -8.67
CA HIS A 30 -0.05 9.73 -7.93
C HIS A 30 0.94 10.49 -7.05
N LEU A 31 1.83 9.76 -6.34
CA LEU A 31 2.87 10.38 -5.52
C LEU A 31 3.80 11.28 -6.35
N ARG A 32 4.26 10.81 -7.52
CA ARG A 32 5.10 11.63 -8.42
C ARG A 32 4.36 12.86 -8.92
N SER A 33 3.06 12.74 -9.24
CA SER A 33 2.25 13.88 -9.70
C SER A 33 2.18 14.96 -8.63
N VAL A 34 1.82 14.59 -7.41
CA VAL A 34 1.73 15.53 -6.28
C VAL A 34 3.09 16.18 -6.01
N ASN A 35 4.19 15.42 -6.01
CA ASN A 35 5.52 15.98 -5.81
C ASN A 35 5.92 16.98 -6.92
N SER A 36 5.51 16.74 -8.17
CA SER A 36 5.75 17.69 -9.27
C SER A 36 4.94 18.98 -9.14
N GLU A 37 3.67 18.87 -8.75
CA GLU A 37 2.83 20.03 -8.47
C GLU A 37 3.37 20.83 -7.28
N MET A 38 3.85 20.13 -6.25
CA MET A 38 4.48 20.74 -5.07
C MET A 38 5.72 21.55 -5.44
N ALA A 39 6.61 20.98 -6.26
CA ALA A 39 7.81 21.66 -6.72
C ALA A 39 7.46 22.96 -7.49
N THR A 40 6.40 22.90 -8.31
CA THR A 40 5.90 24.08 -9.04
C THR A 40 5.34 25.14 -8.09
N LEU A 41 4.58 24.72 -7.08
CA LEU A 41 3.99 25.62 -6.09
C LEU A 41 5.09 26.30 -5.24
N GLN A 42 6.08 25.54 -4.77
CA GLN A 42 7.22 26.05 -3.99
C GLN A 42 8.09 27.05 -4.77
N ALA A 43 8.11 26.97 -6.11
CA ALA A 43 8.84 27.93 -6.92
C ALA A 43 8.25 29.35 -6.85
N SER A 44 6.95 29.47 -6.61
CA SER A 44 6.22 30.74 -6.63
C SER A 44 5.68 31.19 -5.27
N TRP A 45 5.47 30.26 -4.33
CA TRP A 45 4.93 30.53 -3.00
C TRP A 45 6.03 30.45 -1.93
N ARG A 46 6.35 31.61 -1.32
CA ARG A 46 7.33 31.71 -0.22
C ARG A 46 6.70 32.38 1.01
N GLY A 47 7.07 31.90 2.19
CA GLY A 47 6.69 32.48 3.48
C GLY A 47 6.43 31.42 4.56
N ASP A 48 6.01 31.85 5.75
CA ASP A 48 5.78 30.93 6.87
C ASP A 48 4.63 29.94 6.60
N ALA A 49 3.62 30.36 5.84
CA ALA A 49 2.52 29.51 5.41
C ALA A 49 2.98 28.39 4.45
N SER A 50 3.90 28.69 3.52
CA SER A 50 4.45 27.66 2.62
C SER A 50 5.30 26.66 3.39
N ASN A 51 6.04 27.10 4.43
CA ASN A 51 6.83 26.21 5.27
C ASN A 51 5.96 25.22 6.05
N SER A 52 4.86 25.68 6.66
CA SER A 52 3.90 24.82 7.35
C SER A 52 3.25 23.81 6.40
N PHE A 53 2.87 24.26 5.20
CA PHE A 53 2.31 23.38 4.18
C PHE A 53 3.31 22.34 3.68
N ASN A 54 4.58 22.71 3.47
CA ASN A 54 5.63 21.79 3.07
C ASN A 54 5.87 20.70 4.14
N GLN A 55 5.87 21.06 5.42
CA GLN A 55 5.97 20.07 6.51
C GLN A 55 4.78 19.10 6.52
N ALA A 56 3.56 19.59 6.27
CA ALA A 56 2.40 18.73 6.14
C ALA A 56 2.54 17.78 4.94
N MET A 57 3.09 18.26 3.82
CA MET A 57 3.34 17.46 2.63
C MET A 57 4.45 16.42 2.81
N ASP A 58 5.52 16.74 3.52
CA ASP A 58 6.56 15.76 3.90
C ASP A 58 5.97 14.62 4.74
N ASN A 59 5.09 14.95 5.69
CA ASN A 59 4.42 13.94 6.52
C ASN A 59 3.41 13.11 5.72
N TRP A 60 2.68 13.74 4.80
CA TRP A 60 1.79 13.05 3.87
C TRP A 60 2.58 12.09 2.99
N GLU A 61 3.69 12.52 2.38
CA GLU A 61 4.54 11.69 1.52
C GLU A 61 5.05 10.47 2.29
N ARG A 62 5.58 10.65 3.50
CA ARG A 62 6.03 9.52 4.35
C ARG A 62 4.90 8.53 4.63
N SER A 63 3.71 9.02 4.93
CA SER A 63 2.54 8.17 5.18
C SER A 63 2.12 7.42 3.92
N PHE A 64 2.21 8.07 2.76
CA PHE A 64 1.86 7.48 1.48
C PHE A 64 2.89 6.43 1.03
N GLN A 65 4.18 6.69 1.26
CA GLN A 65 5.24 5.70 1.07
C GLN A 65 5.05 4.47 1.96
N ASN A 66 4.59 4.64 3.21
CA ASN A 66 4.23 3.51 4.06
C ASN A 66 3.11 2.65 3.45
N ILE A 67 2.08 3.26 2.87
CA ILE A 67 1.01 2.52 2.16
C ILE A 67 1.60 1.72 0.99
N ILE A 68 2.43 2.35 0.16
CA ILE A 68 3.10 1.68 -0.96
C ILE A 68 3.94 0.49 -0.47
N ASN A 69 4.71 0.67 0.60
CA ASN A 69 5.52 -0.41 1.18
C ASN A 69 4.67 -1.58 1.69
N GLN A 70 3.50 -1.31 2.26
CA GLN A 70 2.58 -2.37 2.69
C GLN A 70 1.97 -3.13 1.51
N LEU A 71 1.65 -2.44 0.41
CA LEU A 71 1.16 -3.09 -0.82
C LEU A 71 2.24 -4.00 -1.44
N ILE A 72 3.50 -3.57 -1.42
CA ILE A 72 4.66 -4.38 -1.85
C ILE A 72 4.84 -5.58 -0.93
N ASN A 73 4.82 -5.39 0.40
CA ASN A 73 4.92 -6.48 1.35
C ASN A 73 3.83 -7.54 1.13
N MET A 74 2.58 -7.10 0.92
CA MET A 74 1.47 -8.00 0.64
C MET A 74 1.72 -8.81 -0.64
N MET A 75 2.24 -8.18 -1.69
CA MET A 75 2.63 -8.85 -2.94
C MET A 75 3.75 -9.88 -2.73
N ASP A 76 4.77 -9.56 -1.93
CA ASP A 76 5.84 -10.49 -1.57
C ASP A 76 5.32 -11.69 -0.78
N VAL A 77 4.46 -11.45 0.22
CA VAL A 77 3.80 -12.52 0.98
C VAL A 77 2.99 -13.41 0.03
N MET A 78 2.15 -12.86 -0.85
CA MET A 78 1.38 -13.70 -1.79
C MET A 78 2.28 -14.40 -2.82
N GLY A 79 3.38 -13.80 -3.27
CA GLY A 79 4.34 -14.41 -4.20
C GLY A 79 5.15 -15.55 -3.57
N VAL A 80 5.62 -15.37 -2.33
CA VAL A 80 6.24 -16.42 -1.50
C VAL A 80 5.21 -17.50 -1.15
N THR A 81 3.97 -17.14 -0.83
CA THR A 81 2.89 -18.10 -0.56
C THR A 81 2.52 -18.88 -1.82
N THR A 82 2.52 -18.27 -3.01
CA THR A 82 2.29 -18.97 -4.29
C THR A 82 3.39 -19.98 -4.60
N THR A 83 4.64 -19.62 -4.33
CA THR A 83 5.80 -20.52 -4.52
C THR A 83 5.91 -21.56 -3.40
N GLY A 84 5.36 -21.24 -2.22
CA GLY A 84 5.42 -21.99 -0.98
C GLY A 84 4.11 -22.67 -0.56
N TYR A 85 3.09 -22.76 -1.41
CA TYR A 85 1.77 -23.31 -1.05
C TYR A 85 1.76 -24.76 -0.56
N ARG A 86 2.86 -25.50 -0.72
CA ARG A 86 3.02 -26.81 -0.05
C ARG A 86 3.40 -26.69 1.44
N ALA A 87 3.77 -25.52 1.93
CA ALA A 87 4.29 -25.27 3.28
C ALA A 87 3.61 -24.09 4.03
N ALA A 88 2.91 -23.18 3.35
CA ALA A 88 2.54 -21.86 3.87
C ALA A 88 1.09 -21.69 4.42
N GLU A 89 0.23 -22.71 4.39
CA GLU A 89 -1.16 -22.61 4.85
C GLU A 89 -1.29 -22.23 6.34
N ASP A 90 -0.36 -22.70 7.18
CA ASP A 90 -0.33 -22.41 8.61
C ASP A 90 0.14 -20.97 8.91
N GLU A 91 1.09 -20.45 8.13
CA GLU A 91 1.71 -19.13 8.37
C GLU A 91 0.85 -17.97 7.84
N ALA A 92 0.17 -18.18 6.70
CA ALA A 92 -0.80 -17.23 6.15
C ALA A 92 -2.00 -17.05 7.10
N SER A 93 -2.48 -18.16 7.69
CA SER A 93 -3.55 -18.15 8.69
C SER A 93 -3.17 -17.35 9.94
N GLN A 94 -1.89 -17.34 10.32
CA GLN A 94 -1.39 -16.65 11.50
C GLN A 94 -1.20 -15.14 11.24
N THR A 95 -0.71 -14.78 10.05
CA THR A 95 -0.53 -13.38 9.64
C THR A 95 -1.87 -12.66 9.42
N ALA A 96 -2.85 -13.33 8.83
CA ALA A 96 -4.20 -12.78 8.65
C ALA A 96 -4.89 -12.47 10.00
N ARG A 97 -4.69 -13.31 11.02
CA ARG A 97 -5.19 -13.05 12.39
C ARG A 97 -4.51 -11.83 13.01
N ASN A 98 -3.22 -11.64 12.77
CA ASN A 98 -2.47 -10.50 13.28
C ASN A 98 -2.90 -9.19 12.61
N PHE A 99 -3.24 -9.23 11.32
CA PHE A 99 -3.77 -8.08 10.60
C PHE A 99 -5.14 -7.64 11.14
N GLY A 100 -6.03 -8.60 11.45
CA GLY A 100 -7.32 -8.32 12.09
C GLY A 100 -7.21 -7.73 13.50
N ALA A 101 -6.16 -8.08 14.25
CA ALA A 101 -5.90 -7.56 15.59
C ALA A 101 -5.24 -6.17 15.59
N ALA A 102 -4.60 -5.77 14.50
CA ALA A 102 -3.92 -4.48 14.36
C ALA A 102 -4.86 -3.33 13.95
N LEU A 103 -6.11 -3.63 13.58
CA LEU A 103 -7.15 -2.65 13.33
C LEU A 103 -7.93 -2.38 14.63
N PRO A 104 -7.87 -1.17 15.21
CA PRO A 104 -8.69 -0.82 16.37
C PRO A 104 -10.16 -0.78 15.95
N GLY A 105 -10.97 -1.61 16.61
CA GLY A 105 -12.44 -1.61 16.72
C GLY A 105 -13.27 -0.94 15.64
N ILE A 106 -14.09 -1.74 14.95
CA ILE A 106 -15.52 -1.40 14.81
C ILE A 106 -16.20 -1.47 16.18
#